data_AF-A0A497RRC7-F1
#
_entry.id   AF-A0A497RRC7-F1
#
_cell.length_a   1.000
_cell.length_b   1.000
_cell.length_c   1.000
_cell.angle_alpha   90.00
_cell.angle_beta   90.00
_cell.angle_gamma   90.00
#
_symmetry.space_group_name_H-M   'P 1'
#
loop_
_entity.id
_entity.type
_entity.pdbx_description
1 polymer ?
#
loop_
_entity_poly.entity_id
_entity_poly.type
_entity_poly.pdbx_seq_one_letter_code
_entity_poly.pdbx_strand_id
1 'polypeptide(L)'
;MIHGEVITMAEYMNVHLPKLLEEEADFYIKAGFYSSRAELIREAVRYYLQHVLKANVDIAVGLYSKGEISLGKSAELAGVSYEDMRQILKARGIGIKIGPESVEEGRKEIEELKKRVK
;
A
#
# COMPACT_ATOMS: atom_id res chain seq x y z
N MET A 1 31.84 -11.77 -13.24
CA MET A 1 30.96 -12.33 -12.20
C MET A 1 31.06 -11.47 -10.96
N ILE A 2 29.98 -10.75 -10.63
CA ILE A 2 29.68 -10.30 -9.27
C ILE A 2 28.15 -10.20 -9.22
N HIS A 3 27.50 -11.29 -8.81
CA HIS A 3 26.09 -11.24 -8.41
C HIS A 3 26.08 -10.66 -7.00
N GLY A 4 25.83 -9.35 -6.89
CA GLY A 4 25.51 -8.75 -5.61
C GLY A 4 24.11 -9.22 -5.22
N GLU A 5 24.03 -10.10 -4.23
CA GLU A 5 22.77 -10.44 -3.58
C GLU A 5 22.19 -9.17 -2.97
N VAL A 6 21.09 -8.68 -3.55
CA VAL A 6 20.26 -7.65 -2.94
C VAL A 6 19.54 -8.33 -1.79
N ILE A 7 20.13 -8.29 -0.59
CA ILE A 7 19.45 -8.67 0.64
C ILE A 7 18.36 -7.62 0.85
N THR A 8 17.11 -7.97 0.56
CA THR A 8 15.95 -7.14 0.89
C THR A 8 15.89 -7.01 2.40
N MET A 9 16.32 -5.87 2.94
CA MET A 9 16.17 -5.55 4.35
C MET A 9 14.68 -5.51 4.64
N ALA A 10 14.16 -6.47 5.41
CA ALA A 10 12.77 -6.41 5.86
C ALA A 10 12.60 -5.11 6.67
N GLU A 11 11.69 -4.24 6.26
CA GLU A 11 11.34 -3.07 7.05
C GLU A 11 10.66 -3.55 8.34
N TYR A 12 11.26 -3.22 9.48
CA TYR A 12 10.72 -3.57 10.79
C TYR A 12 9.85 -2.43 11.31
N MET A 13 8.58 -2.72 11.58
CA MET A 13 7.66 -1.83 12.27
C MET A 13 7.56 -2.26 13.74
N ASN A 14 7.98 -1.39 14.67
CA ASN A 14 7.79 -1.61 16.09
C ASN A 14 6.40 -1.13 16.49
N VAL A 15 5.61 -2.01 17.09
CA VAL A 15 4.26 -1.72 17.60
C VAL A 15 4.22 -2.06 19.08
N HIS A 16 3.64 -1.17 19.87
CA HIS A 16 3.39 -1.42 21.29
C HIS A 16 1.94 -1.89 21.44
N LEU A 17 1.75 -3.10 21.97
CA LEU A 17 0.43 -3.66 22.23
C LEU A 17 0.13 -3.58 23.74
N PRO A 18 -1.13 -3.34 24.14
CA PRO A 18 -1.52 -3.53 25.54
C PRO A 18 -1.24 -4.98 25.98
N LYS A 19 -0.75 -5.17 27.20
CA LYS A 19 -0.36 -6.49 27.72
C LYS A 19 -1.43 -7.58 27.54
N LEU A 20 -2.70 -7.23 27.80
CA LEU A 20 -3.81 -8.15 27.63
C LEU A 20 -3.93 -8.67 26.19
N LEU A 21 -3.71 -7.81 25.20
CA LEU A 21 -3.79 -8.16 23.79
C LEU A 21 -2.60 -9.04 23.35
N GLU A 22 -1.42 -8.83 23.94
CA GLU A 22 -0.28 -9.72 23.75
C GLU A 22 -0.55 -11.13 24.29
N GLU A 23 -1.13 -11.21 25.49
CA GLU A 23 -1.52 -12.48 26.12
C GLU A 23 -2.57 -13.23 25.28
N GLU A 24 -3.57 -12.51 24.76
CA GLU A 24 -4.58 -13.08 23.86
C GLU A 24 -3.95 -13.60 22.56
N ALA A 25 -3.07 -12.83 21.92
CA ALA A 25 -2.37 -13.26 20.71
C ALA A 25 -1.54 -14.54 20.95
N ASP A 26 -0.90 -14.64 22.11
CA ASP A 26 -0.12 -15.81 22.50
C ASP A 26 -0.98 -17.07 22.66
N PHE A 27 -2.25 -16.96 23.04
CA PHE A 27 -3.14 -18.11 23.12
C PHE A 27 -3.36 -18.75 21.75
N TYR A 28 -3.55 -17.94 20.70
CA TYR A 28 -3.75 -18.45 19.34
C TYR A 28 -2.48 -19.10 18.76
N ILE A 29 -1.30 -18.59 19.12
CA ILE A 29 -0.02 -19.18 18.74
C ILE A 29 0.17 -20.53 19.45
N LYS A 30 -0.07 -20.58 20.77
CA LYS A 30 0.03 -21.82 21.55
C LYS A 30 -0.96 -22.89 21.08
N ALA A 31 -2.13 -22.47 20.62
CA ALA A 31 -3.13 -23.36 20.04
C ALA A 31 -2.80 -23.80 18.59
N GLY A 32 -1.73 -23.27 17.98
CA GLY A 32 -1.25 -23.67 16.65
C GLY A 32 -1.97 -23.02 15.47
N PHE A 33 -2.79 -21.98 15.70
CA PHE A 33 -3.47 -21.27 14.60
C PHE A 33 -2.53 -20.36 13.79
N TYR A 34 -1.45 -19.89 14.42
CA TYR A 34 -0.43 -19.05 13.79
C TYR A 34 0.97 -19.47 14.24
N SER A 35 1.95 -19.36 13.34
CA SER A 35 3.36 -19.69 13.61
C SER A 35 4.08 -18.63 14.44
N SER A 36 3.60 -17.39 14.43
CA SER A 36 4.22 -16.27 15.15
C SER A 36 3.26 -15.10 15.37
N ARG A 37 3.61 -14.20 16.30
CA ARG A 37 2.91 -12.92 16.48
C ARG A 37 2.94 -12.09 15.21
N ALA A 38 4.06 -12.08 14.49
CA ALA A 38 4.20 -11.33 13.25
C ALA A 38 3.25 -11.81 12.15
N GLU A 39 3.01 -13.12 12.06
CA GLU A 39 2.01 -13.67 11.12
C GLU A 39 0.60 -13.25 11.51
N LEU A 40 0.22 -13.43 12.79
CA LEU A 40 -1.11 -13.04 13.29
C LEU A 40 -1.36 -11.54 13.04
N ILE A 41 -0.41 -10.68 13.38
CA ILE A 41 -0.54 -9.24 13.18
C ILE A 41 -0.61 -8.88 11.70
N ARG A 42 0.19 -9.51 10.82
CA ARG A 42 0.06 -9.30 9.37
C ARG A 42 -1.34 -9.64 8.86
N GLU A 43 -1.88 -10.78 9.28
CA GLU A 43 -3.19 -11.22 8.84
C GLU A 43 -4.31 -10.37 9.43
N ALA A 44 -4.20 -9.93 10.68
CA ALA A 44 -5.12 -8.97 11.30
C ALA A 44 -5.13 -7.62 10.55
N VAL A 45 -3.95 -7.07 10.26
CA VAL A 45 -3.82 -5.81 9.50
C VAL A 45 -4.37 -5.98 8.08
N ARG A 46 -4.04 -7.07 7.39
CA ARG A 46 -4.57 -7.39 6.06
C ARG A 46 -6.09 -7.46 6.08
N TYR A 47 -6.65 -8.22 7.03
CA TYR A 47 -8.08 -8.37 7.19
C TYR A 47 -8.75 -7.01 7.44
N TYR A 48 -8.21 -6.22 8.37
CA TYR A 48 -8.77 -4.92 8.72
C TYR A 48 -8.73 -3.95 7.53
N LEU A 49 -7.63 -3.89 6.79
CA LEU A 49 -7.53 -3.09 5.58
C LEU A 49 -8.53 -3.52 4.49
N GLN A 50 -8.74 -4.83 4.34
CA GLN A 50 -9.61 -5.38 3.30
C GLN A 50 -11.09 -5.39 3.65
N HIS A 51 -11.47 -5.33 4.93
CA HIS A 51 -12.87 -5.52 5.36
C HIS A 51 -13.41 -4.36 6.19
N VAL A 52 -12.55 -3.62 6.90
CA VAL A 52 -12.98 -2.51 7.77
C VAL A 52 -12.61 -1.16 7.17
N LEU A 53 -11.38 -1.00 6.68
CA LEU A 53 -10.91 0.25 6.06
C LEU A 53 -11.11 0.30 4.54
N LYS A 54 -11.73 -0.72 3.95
CA LYS A 54 -12.07 -0.71 2.52
C LYS A 54 -12.95 0.51 2.25
N ALA A 55 -12.48 1.37 1.35
CA ALA A 55 -13.18 2.57 0.87
C ALA A 55 -13.12 3.82 1.75
N ASN A 56 -11.98 4.12 2.40
CA ASN A 56 -11.74 5.52 2.75
C ASN A 56 -11.29 6.29 1.49
N VAL A 57 -12.27 6.75 0.73
CA VAL A 57 -12.08 7.61 -0.45
C VAL A 57 -11.17 8.80 -0.12
N ASP A 58 -11.24 9.34 1.10
CA ASP A 58 -10.41 10.48 1.51
C ASP A 58 -8.93 10.11 1.60
N ILE A 59 -8.60 8.91 2.07
CA ILE A 59 -7.21 8.41 2.09
C ILE A 59 -6.71 8.21 0.66
N ALA A 60 -7.50 7.56 -0.20
CA ALA A 60 -7.14 7.36 -1.60
C ALA A 60 -6.92 8.67 -2.35
N VAL A 61 -7.79 9.66 -2.11
CA VAL A 61 -7.67 11.02 -2.65
C VAL A 61 -6.42 11.71 -2.11
N GLY A 62 -6.15 11.62 -0.81
CA GLY A 62 -4.99 12.25 -0.17
C GLY A 62 -3.66 11.69 -0.69
N LEU A 63 -3.54 10.37 -0.80
CA LEU A 63 -2.34 9.71 -1.33
C LEU A 63 -2.12 10.02 -2.81
N TYR A 64 -3.19 10.04 -3.62
CA TYR A 64 -3.10 10.43 -5.02
C TYR A 64 -2.63 11.88 -5.18
N SER A 65 -3.22 12.81 -4.41
CA SER A 65 -2.90 14.25 -4.50
C SER A 65 -1.45 14.56 -4.14
N LYS A 66 -0.80 13.69 -3.35
CA LYS A 66 0.62 13.78 -3.00
C LYS A 66 1.55 13.06 -3.99
N GLY A 67 1.01 12.38 -5.00
CA GLY A 67 1.78 11.58 -5.95
C GLY A 67 2.34 10.27 -5.38
N GLU A 68 1.88 9.83 -4.20
CA GLU A 68 2.38 8.61 -3.55
C GLU A 68 1.84 7.34 -4.22
N ILE A 69 0.67 7.42 -4.84
CA ILE A 69 0.03 6.30 -5.56
C ILE A 69 -0.57 6.76 -6.90
N SER A 70 -0.66 5.83 -7.85
CA SER A 70 -1.30 6.08 -9.14
C SER A 70 -2.83 6.17 -9.04
N LEU A 71 -3.48 6.66 -10.10
CA LEU A 71 -4.95 6.70 -10.19
C LEU A 71 -5.58 5.29 -10.10
N GLY A 72 -4.93 4.30 -10.72
CA GLY A 72 -5.39 2.91 -10.62
C GLY A 72 -5.29 2.38 -9.19
N LYS A 73 -4.19 2.71 -8.49
CA LYS A 73 -4.00 2.28 -7.10
C LYS A 73 -4.93 3.01 -6.13
N SER A 74 -5.24 4.28 -6.39
CA SER A 74 -6.23 5.01 -5.60
C SER A 74 -7.64 4.46 -5.81
N ALA A 75 -8.02 4.07 -7.04
CA ALA A 75 -9.29 3.41 -7.31
C ALA A 75 -9.42 2.06 -6.58
N GLU A 76 -8.37 1.24 -6.62
CA GLU A 76 -8.29 -0.03 -5.88
C GLU A 76 -8.46 0.20 -4.37
N LEU A 77 -7.75 1.19 -3.81
CA LEU A 77 -7.82 1.52 -2.38
C LEU A 77 -9.19 2.07 -1.96
N ALA A 78 -9.80 2.89 -2.82
CA ALA A 78 -11.14 3.42 -2.62
C ALA A 78 -12.26 2.39 -2.86
N GLY A 79 -11.94 1.22 -3.42
CA GLY A 79 -12.93 0.19 -3.72
C GLY A 79 -13.93 0.59 -4.80
N VAL A 80 -13.54 1.48 -5.72
CA VAL A 80 -14.39 1.99 -6.81
C VAL A 80 -13.76 1.69 -8.17
N SER A 81 -14.53 1.85 -9.25
CA SER A 81 -13.97 1.71 -10.59
C SER A 81 -12.96 2.82 -10.90
N TYR A 82 -12.09 2.59 -11.88
CA TYR A 82 -11.14 3.61 -12.34
C TYR A 82 -11.85 4.91 -12.78
N GLU A 83 -13.00 4.75 -13.45
CA GLU A 83 -13.81 5.86 -13.94
C GLU A 83 -14.48 6.62 -12.78
N ASP A 84 -15.00 5.91 -11.78
CA ASP A 84 -15.57 6.55 -10.58
C ASP A 84 -14.51 7.31 -9.79
N MET A 85 -13.31 6.73 -9.63
CA MET A 85 -12.19 7.43 -8.96
C MET A 85 -11.80 8.70 -9.72
N ARG A 86 -11.77 8.64 -11.05
CA ARG A 86 -11.51 9.79 -11.92
C ARG A 86 -12.54 10.90 -11.68
N GLN A 87 -13.82 10.55 -11.56
CA GLN A 87 -14.89 11.51 -11.25
C GLN A 87 -14.78 12.08 -9.85
N ILE A 88 -14.46 11.25 -8.84
CA ILE A 88 -14.24 11.68 -7.45
C ILE A 88 -13.12 12.73 -7.38
N LEU A 89 -11.98 12.48 -8.03
CA LEU A 89 -10.86 13.43 -8.03
C LEU A 89 -11.24 14.74 -8.73
N LYS A 90 -11.91 14.65 -9.87
CA LYS A 90 -12.39 15.84 -10.61
C LYS A 90 -13.39 16.66 -9.79
N ALA A 91 -14.33 16.01 -9.11
CA ALA A 91 -15.30 16.67 -8.24
C ALA A 91 -14.64 17.39 -7.05
N ARG A 92 -13.47 16.92 -6.62
CA ARG A 92 -12.65 17.53 -5.58
C ARG A 92 -11.62 18.54 -6.09
N GLY A 93 -11.66 18.87 -7.38
CA GLY A 93 -10.74 19.83 -8.00
C GLY A 93 -9.30 19.34 -8.13
N ILE A 94 -9.07 18.03 -8.01
CA ILE A 94 -7.73 17.45 -8.12
C ILE A 94 -7.45 17.13 -9.58
N GLY A 95 -6.36 17.73 -10.10
CA GLY A 95 -5.90 17.49 -11.45
C GLY A 95 -5.51 16.03 -11.65
N ILE A 96 -6.04 15.42 -12.71
CA ILE A 96 -5.65 14.06 -13.10
C ILE A 96 -4.38 14.19 -13.95
N LYS A 97 -3.27 13.61 -13.48
CA LYS A 97 -2.03 13.53 -14.27
C LYS A 97 -2.25 12.60 -15.47
N ILE A 98 -2.29 13.16 -16.68
CA ILE A 98 -2.41 12.40 -17.93
C ILE A 98 -1.05 12.39 -18.61
N GLY A 99 -0.30 11.31 -18.38
CA GLY A 99 1.05 11.17 -18.92
C GLY A 99 2.05 12.17 -18.34
N PRO A 100 3.29 12.14 -18.84
CA PRO A 100 4.31 13.10 -18.45
C PRO A 100 4.00 14.48 -19.04
N GLU A 101 4.22 15.54 -18.25
CA GLU A 101 4.06 16.94 -18.68
C GLU A 101 5.12 17.34 -19.70
N SER A 102 6.21 16.56 -19.83
CA SER A 102 7.27 16.80 -20.79
C SER A 102 7.95 15.51 -21.29
N VAL A 103 8.64 15.60 -22.43
CA VAL A 103 9.48 14.51 -22.95
C VAL A 103 10.57 14.11 -21.95
N GLU A 104 11.11 15.06 -21.19
CA GLU A 104 12.14 14.82 -20.18
C GLU A 104 11.61 14.03 -18.98
N GLU A 105 10.42 14.39 -18.50
CA GLU A 105 9.72 13.63 -17.47
C GLU A 105 9.38 12.21 -17.95
N GLY A 106 8.90 12.08 -19.19
CA GLY A 106 8.64 10.77 -19.79
C GLY A 106 9.89 9.90 -19.90
N ARG A 107 11.04 10.50 -20.21
CA ARG A 107 12.33 9.78 -20.23
C ARG A 107 12.73 9.30 -18.84
N LYS A 108 12.54 10.12 -17.81
CA LYS A 108 12.79 9.73 -16.41
C LYS A 108 11.89 8.59 -15.97
N GLU A 109 10.58 8.67 -16.24
CA GLU A 109 9.63 7.59 -15.90
C GLU A 109 10.02 6.26 -16.58
N ILE A 110 10.44 6.30 -17.86
CA ILE A 110 10.93 5.12 -18.59
C ILE A 110 12.21 4.55 -17.94
N GLU A 111 13.12 5.42 -17.52
CA GLU A 111 14.37 4.99 -16.88
C GLU A 111 14.12 4.32 -15.53
N GLU A 112 13.19 4.85 -14.73
CA GLU A 112 12.75 4.22 -13.47
C GLU A 112 12.08 2.86 -13.70
N LEU A 113 11.21 2.75 -14.70
CA LEU A 113 10.56 1.49 -15.05
C LEU A 113 11.59 0.42 -15.45
N LYS A 114 12.60 0.78 -16.24
CA LYS A 114 13.67 -0.14 -16.63
C LYS A 114 14.47 -0.70 -15.44
N LYS A 115 14.58 0.05 -14.34
CA LYS A 115 15.25 -0.40 -13.10
C LYS A 115 14.45 -1.46 -12.34
N ARG A 116 13.12 -1.50 -12.51
CA ARG A 116 12.21 -2.43 -11.81
C ARG A 116 12.04 -3.78 -12.51
N VAL A 117 12.45 -3.89 -13.78
CA VAL A 117 12.28 -5.10 -14.62
C VAL A 117 13.60 -5.87 -14.77
N LYS A 118 14.59 -5.60 -13.93
CA LYS A 118 15.91 -6.25 -13.94
C LYS A 118 16.14 -7.02 -12.65
#